data_AF-A0A8W8LUY4-F1
#
_entry.id   AF-A0A8W8LUY4-F1
#
_cell.length_a   1.000
_cell.length_b   1.000
_cell.length_c   1.000
_cell.angle_alpha   90.00
_cell.angle_beta   90.00
_cell.angle_gamma   90.00
#
_symmetry.space_group_name_H-M   'P 1'
#
loop_
_entity.id
_entity.type
_entity.pdbx_description
1 polymer ?
#
loop_
_entity_poly.entity_id
_entity_poly.type
_entity_poly.pdbx_seq_one_letter_code
_entity_poly.pdbx_strand_id
1 'polypeptide(L)'
;MFVERKITKALHDSEVLRQFRALAGFKELKEEIEVVLKNGPYTRLIPDLKGVDPDDAFSIVPYEKGFTLLFYLETLLGGPEVFEKFLRAYIERFKQQSIDSDQWKEFLYSYFQDKREVLDGVELDKWFYSEGMPPVIPKYDDSLAVPCKQLCQRWSTSGDNDLDQFTPSDLTSLTSVQVVEFLALLVEQPPLSLNKVQKMNELYKLNDVKNSEVRFRWLRLCIKAQWKEAIPRVLDFVNEQGRMKFVRPLYRDLYGWEDARPTAIENFKKHRGEMHNTTATMLAKDLKLI
;
A
#
# COMPACT_ATOMS: atom_id res chain seq x y z
N MET A 1 10.39 5.29 -3.44
CA MET A 1 9.52 4.72 -4.49
C MET A 1 10.09 4.77 -5.91
N PHE A 2 10.25 5.91 -6.57
CA PHE A 2 10.62 5.93 -8.00
C PHE A 2 11.98 5.27 -8.32
N VAL A 3 13.05 5.71 -7.66
CA VAL A 3 14.39 5.12 -7.82
C VAL A 3 14.44 3.66 -7.33
N GLU A 4 13.80 3.36 -6.20
CA GLU A 4 13.71 2.00 -5.65
C GLU A 4 13.09 1.00 -6.64
N ARG A 5 11.99 1.38 -7.30
CA ARG A 5 11.36 0.55 -8.34
C ARG A 5 12.25 0.41 -9.56
N LYS A 6 13.05 1.42 -9.93
CA LYS A 6 14.10 1.29 -10.95
C LYS A 6 15.22 0.32 -10.55
N ILE A 7 15.64 0.32 -9.28
CA ILE A 7 16.59 -0.66 -8.76
C ILE A 7 16.01 -2.08 -8.86
N THR A 8 14.73 -2.25 -8.52
CA THR A 8 14.03 -3.55 -8.69
C THR A 8 14.06 -4.01 -10.15
N LYS A 9 13.75 -3.12 -11.10
CA LYS A 9 13.86 -3.40 -12.54
C LYS A 9 15.26 -3.88 -12.89
N ALA A 10 16.30 -3.16 -12.46
CA ALA A 10 17.69 -3.46 -12.80
C ALA A 10 18.17 -4.79 -12.19
N LEU A 11 17.76 -5.11 -10.95
CA LEU A 11 18.16 -6.36 -10.28
C LEU A 11 17.51 -7.60 -10.87
N HIS A 12 16.28 -7.48 -11.37
CA HIS A 12 15.49 -8.61 -11.88
C HIS A 12 15.37 -8.64 -13.41
N ASP A 13 15.97 -7.66 -14.10
CA ASP A 13 15.80 -7.40 -15.53
C ASP A 13 14.33 -7.46 -15.97
N SER A 14 13.45 -6.80 -15.21
CA SER A 14 12.00 -6.95 -15.38
C SER A 14 11.26 -5.63 -15.21
N GLU A 15 10.90 -5.04 -16.34
CA GLU A 15 10.01 -3.87 -16.38
C GLU A 15 8.60 -4.22 -15.89
N VAL A 16 8.13 -5.43 -16.19
CA VAL A 16 6.86 -5.94 -15.70
C VAL A 16 6.85 -6.01 -14.17
N LEU A 17 7.94 -6.46 -13.52
CA LEU A 17 8.02 -6.47 -12.05
C LEU A 17 8.02 -5.05 -11.46
N ARG A 18 8.68 -4.09 -12.13
CA ARG A 18 8.64 -2.67 -11.74
C ARG A 18 7.21 -2.15 -11.73
N GLN A 19 6.46 -2.42 -12.79
CA GLN A 19 5.08 -1.98 -12.95
C GLN A 19 4.11 -2.76 -12.05
N PHE A 20 4.37 -4.03 -11.79
CA PHE A 20 3.63 -4.82 -10.80
C PHE A 20 3.75 -4.22 -9.38
N ARG A 21 4.97 -3.80 -8.98
CA ARG A 21 5.16 -3.07 -7.70
C ARG A 21 4.51 -1.70 -7.70
N ALA A 22 4.44 -1.02 -8.85
CA ALA A 22 3.74 0.24 -9.00
C ALA A 22 2.22 0.07 -8.84
N LEU A 23 1.65 -0.98 -9.43
CA LEU A 23 0.25 -1.32 -9.31
C LEU A 23 -0.14 -1.62 -7.86
N ALA A 24 0.68 -2.37 -7.13
CA ALA A 24 0.47 -2.63 -5.71
C ALA A 24 0.46 -1.33 -4.89
N GLY A 25 1.43 -0.44 -5.12
CA GLY A 25 1.48 0.87 -4.46
C GLY A 25 0.29 1.78 -4.80
N PHE A 26 -0.18 1.73 -6.04
CA PHE A 26 -1.39 2.45 -6.47
C PHE A 26 -2.65 1.99 -5.72
N LYS A 27 -2.78 0.68 -5.44
CA LYS A 27 -3.89 0.16 -4.63
C LYS A 27 -3.81 0.61 -3.18
N GLU A 28 -2.62 0.54 -2.57
CA GLU A 28 -2.40 1.03 -1.21
C GLU A 28 -2.71 2.55 -1.11
N LEU A 29 -2.34 3.33 -2.14
CA LEU A 29 -2.70 4.75 -2.26
C LEU A 29 -4.21 4.96 -2.30
N LYS A 30 -4.93 4.16 -3.08
CA LYS A 30 -6.39 4.25 -3.21
C LYS A 30 -7.08 3.97 -1.87
N GLU A 31 -6.68 2.90 -1.16
CA GLU A 31 -7.20 2.60 0.18
C GLU A 31 -6.94 3.76 1.16
N GLU A 32 -5.72 4.29 1.18
CA GLU A 32 -5.37 5.41 2.07
C GLU A 32 -6.21 6.66 1.77
N ILE A 33 -6.33 7.05 0.50
CA ILE A 33 -7.06 8.25 0.10
C ILE A 33 -8.56 8.11 0.35
N GLU A 34 -9.17 7.01 -0.09
CA GLU A 34 -10.63 6.87 -0.09
C GLU A 34 -11.17 6.43 1.28
N VAL A 35 -10.46 5.53 1.98
CA VAL A 35 -10.94 4.91 3.21
C VAL A 35 -10.38 5.60 4.46
N VAL A 36 -9.07 5.81 4.51
CA VAL A 36 -8.40 6.31 5.73
C VAL A 36 -8.56 7.82 5.83
N LEU A 37 -8.16 8.54 4.77
CA LEU A 37 -8.16 10.00 4.74
C LEU A 37 -9.47 10.60 4.22
N LYS A 38 -10.36 9.77 3.65
CA LYS A 38 -11.70 10.16 3.16
C LYS A 38 -11.67 11.36 2.21
N ASN A 39 -10.69 11.37 1.30
CA ASN A 39 -10.43 12.48 0.37
C ASN A 39 -10.16 13.83 1.05
N GLY A 40 -9.67 13.83 2.29
CA GLY A 40 -9.35 15.04 3.05
C GLY A 40 -8.07 15.77 2.58
N PRO A 41 -7.68 16.85 3.27
CA PRO A 41 -6.61 17.75 2.83
C PRO A 41 -5.22 17.09 2.77
N TYR A 42 -4.95 16.06 3.58
CA TYR A 42 -3.66 15.34 3.58
C TYR A 42 -3.50 14.37 2.40
N THR A 43 -4.46 14.35 1.48
CA THR A 43 -4.34 13.63 0.20
C THR A 43 -3.66 14.46 -0.90
N ARG A 44 -3.41 15.76 -0.65
CA ARG A 44 -2.60 16.62 -1.52
C ARG A 44 -1.16 16.11 -1.54
N LEU A 45 -0.49 16.22 -2.68
CA LEU A 45 0.93 15.83 -2.78
C LEU A 45 1.82 16.83 -2.02
N ILE A 46 1.44 18.12 -2.04
CA ILE A 46 2.02 19.16 -1.21
C ILE A 46 0.97 19.57 -0.17
N PRO A 47 1.05 19.04 1.07
CA PRO A 47 0.12 19.39 2.14
C PRO A 47 0.45 20.77 2.75
N ASP A 48 -0.58 21.44 3.28
CA ASP A 48 -0.40 22.56 4.20
C ASP A 48 -0.36 22.02 5.63
N LEU A 49 0.76 22.22 6.31
CA LEU A 49 1.00 21.72 7.67
C LEU A 49 1.01 22.83 8.72
N LYS A 50 0.53 24.04 8.39
CA LYS A 50 0.52 25.14 9.35
C LYS A 50 -0.39 24.81 10.55
N GLY A 51 0.22 24.65 11.73
CA GLY A 51 -0.49 24.30 12.96
C GLY A 51 -0.90 22.81 13.04
N VAL A 52 -0.35 21.97 12.17
CA VAL A 52 -0.59 20.52 12.12
C VAL A 52 0.64 19.78 12.61
N ASP A 53 0.45 18.78 13.46
CA ASP A 53 1.52 17.83 13.80
C ASP A 53 1.90 17.03 12.54
N PRO A 54 3.16 17.03 12.07
CA PRO A 54 3.56 16.26 10.91
C PRO A 54 3.21 14.76 10.99
N ASP A 55 3.15 14.17 12.19
CA ASP A 55 2.74 12.77 12.39
C ASP A 55 1.26 12.53 12.00
N ASP A 56 0.41 13.57 12.06
CA ASP A 56 -1.01 13.50 11.66
C ASP A 56 -1.20 13.56 10.14
N ALA A 57 -0.24 14.12 9.41
CA ALA A 57 -0.25 14.16 7.94
C ALA A 57 0.54 13.01 7.29
N PHE A 58 1.33 12.26 8.08
CA PHE A 58 2.10 11.13 7.58
C PHE A 58 1.20 10.03 7.01
N SER A 59 1.43 9.65 5.76
CA SER A 59 0.71 8.60 5.06
C SER A 59 1.51 8.07 3.88
N ILE A 60 0.92 7.14 3.11
CA ILE A 60 1.51 6.65 1.86
C ILE A 60 1.35 7.65 0.69
N VAL A 61 0.54 8.71 0.86
CA VAL A 61 0.25 9.70 -0.20
C VAL A 61 1.51 10.28 -0.84
N PRO A 62 2.47 10.89 -0.12
CA PRO A 62 3.67 11.45 -0.75
C PRO A 62 4.54 10.41 -1.46
N TYR A 63 4.51 9.15 -0.99
CA TYR A 63 5.27 8.05 -1.59
C TYR A 63 4.69 7.65 -2.95
N GLU A 64 3.38 7.37 -2.99
CA GLU A 64 2.74 6.76 -4.15
C GLU A 64 2.16 7.80 -5.11
N LYS A 65 1.54 8.89 -4.62
CA LYS A 65 1.10 9.99 -5.50
C LYS A 65 2.30 10.67 -6.15
N GLY A 66 3.39 10.86 -5.40
CA GLY A 66 4.66 11.36 -5.93
C GLY A 66 5.30 10.40 -6.94
N PHE A 67 5.31 9.09 -6.66
CA PHE A 67 5.73 8.10 -7.63
C PHE A 67 4.89 8.15 -8.92
N THR A 68 3.56 8.20 -8.79
CA THR A 68 2.64 8.20 -9.93
C THR A 68 2.88 9.41 -10.82
N LEU A 69 3.13 10.59 -10.24
CA LEU A 69 3.54 11.79 -10.99
C LEU A 69 4.84 11.55 -11.78
N LEU A 70 5.89 11.04 -11.11
CA LEU A 70 7.18 10.81 -11.77
C LEU A 70 7.11 9.75 -12.85
N PHE A 71 6.30 8.69 -12.66
CA PHE A 71 6.06 7.66 -13.68
C PHE A 71 5.27 8.20 -14.87
N TYR A 72 4.27 9.06 -14.61
CA TYR A 72 3.52 9.74 -15.65
C TYR A 72 4.43 10.64 -16.49
N LEU A 73 5.27 11.46 -15.84
CA LEU A 73 6.26 12.30 -16.50
C LEU A 73 7.29 11.49 -17.28
N GLU A 74 7.81 10.40 -16.73
CA GLU A 74 8.70 9.47 -17.45
C GLU A 74 8.06 8.99 -18.76
N THR A 75 6.78 8.63 -18.71
CA THR A 75 6.03 8.16 -19.89
C THR A 75 5.90 9.26 -20.96
N LEU A 76 5.56 10.49 -20.54
CA LEU A 76 5.38 11.62 -21.45
C LEU A 76 6.69 12.17 -22.04
N LEU A 77 7.76 12.16 -21.25
CA LEU A 77 9.01 12.84 -21.58
C LEU A 77 10.01 11.94 -22.33
N GLY A 78 9.57 10.81 -22.85
CA GLY A 78 10.39 9.96 -23.74
C GLY A 78 10.98 8.72 -23.07
N GLY A 79 10.39 8.27 -21.96
CA GLY A 79 10.69 6.98 -21.35
C GLY A 79 11.83 6.99 -20.32
N PRO A 80 12.11 5.81 -19.74
CA PRO A 80 13.04 5.64 -18.63
C PRO A 80 14.43 6.22 -18.87
N GLU A 81 15.01 6.00 -20.06
CA GLU A 81 16.38 6.38 -20.38
C GLU A 81 16.55 7.90 -20.45
N VAL A 82 15.51 8.60 -20.93
CA VAL A 82 15.48 10.07 -20.97
C VAL A 82 15.28 10.63 -19.56
N PHE A 83 14.31 10.09 -18.83
CA PHE A 83 13.98 10.57 -17.48
C PHE A 83 15.09 10.27 -16.46
N GLU A 84 15.86 9.21 -16.63
CA GLU A 84 17.03 8.90 -15.80
C GLU A 84 18.16 9.93 -15.96
N LYS A 85 18.36 10.49 -17.17
CA LYS A 85 19.31 11.59 -17.38
C LYS A 85 18.86 12.85 -16.64
N PHE A 86 17.57 13.15 -16.66
CA PHE A 86 16.98 14.22 -15.85
C PHE A 86 17.21 13.99 -14.35
N LEU A 87 16.93 12.79 -13.83
CA LEU A 87 17.14 12.48 -12.41
C LEU A 87 18.60 12.65 -11.98
N ARG A 88 19.57 12.25 -12.82
CA ARG A 88 20.99 12.45 -12.54
C ARG A 88 21.33 13.94 -12.49
N ALA A 89 20.84 14.72 -13.46
CA ALA A 89 21.06 16.17 -13.50
C ALA A 89 20.40 16.88 -12.31
N TYR A 90 19.20 16.46 -11.91
CA TYR A 90 18.48 16.95 -10.74
C TYR A 90 19.27 16.72 -9.46
N ILE A 91 19.74 15.48 -9.23
CA ILE A 91 20.56 15.15 -8.06
C ILE A 91 21.86 15.96 -8.07
N GLU A 92 22.53 16.06 -9.22
CA GLU A 92 23.79 16.82 -9.33
C GLU A 92 23.58 18.32 -9.08
N ARG A 93 22.47 18.90 -9.56
CA ARG A 93 22.12 20.32 -9.38
C ARG A 93 21.87 20.68 -7.92
N PHE A 94 21.20 19.80 -7.18
CA PHE A 94 20.68 20.06 -5.85
C PHE A 94 21.36 19.26 -4.73
N LYS A 95 22.44 18.52 -5.03
CA LYS A 95 23.22 17.84 -3.99
C LYS A 95 23.64 18.83 -2.91
N GLN A 96 23.54 18.40 -1.66
CA GLN A 96 23.89 19.19 -0.47
C GLN A 96 23.05 20.48 -0.28
N GLN A 97 21.87 20.56 -0.90
CA GLN A 97 20.91 21.65 -0.71
C GLN A 97 19.59 21.11 -0.15
N SER A 98 18.77 22.00 0.38
CA SER A 98 17.35 21.76 0.66
C SER A 98 16.53 22.55 -0.35
N ILE A 99 15.51 21.93 -0.92
CA ILE A 99 14.67 22.57 -1.94
C ILE A 99 13.18 22.36 -1.64
N ASP A 100 12.36 23.21 -2.24
CA ASP A 100 10.91 23.03 -2.30
C ASP A 100 10.46 22.49 -3.68
N SER A 101 9.15 22.30 -3.84
CA SER A 101 8.56 21.78 -5.07
C SER A 101 8.53 22.79 -6.21
N ASP A 102 8.58 24.09 -5.94
CA ASP A 102 8.65 25.13 -6.96
C ASP A 102 10.03 25.10 -7.63
N GLN A 103 11.10 25.00 -6.84
CA GLN A 103 12.46 24.81 -7.35
C GLN A 103 12.61 23.51 -8.16
N TRP A 104 11.94 22.42 -7.74
CA TRP A 104 11.89 21.19 -8.53
C TRP A 104 11.16 21.40 -9.88
N LYS A 105 10.00 22.09 -9.86
CA LYS A 105 9.20 22.39 -11.05
C LYS A 105 9.98 23.28 -12.02
N GLU A 106 10.62 24.33 -11.54
CA GLU A 106 11.48 25.20 -12.35
C GLU A 106 12.60 24.42 -13.03
N PHE A 107 13.27 23.52 -12.30
CA PHE A 107 14.33 22.70 -12.86
C PHE A 107 13.81 21.70 -13.90
N LEU A 108 12.63 21.11 -13.68
CA LEU A 108 11.97 20.23 -14.67
C LEU A 108 11.74 20.97 -16.00
N TYR A 109 11.16 22.18 -15.94
CA TYR A 109 10.89 23.00 -17.12
C TYR A 109 12.18 23.47 -17.81
N SER A 110 13.21 23.83 -17.04
CA SER A 110 14.51 24.22 -17.59
C SER A 110 15.22 23.06 -18.28
N TYR A 111 15.14 21.85 -17.72
CA TYR A 111 15.79 20.66 -18.29
C TYR A 111 15.11 20.20 -19.58
N PHE A 112 13.78 20.20 -19.60
CA PHE A 112 12.94 19.77 -20.73
C PHE A 112 12.36 20.95 -21.51
N GLN A 113 13.18 21.98 -21.77
CA GLN A 113 12.76 23.19 -22.49
C GLN A 113 12.17 22.89 -23.88
N ASP A 114 12.65 21.82 -24.53
CA ASP A 114 12.18 21.32 -25.84
C ASP A 114 10.83 20.60 -25.76
N LYS A 115 10.36 20.27 -24.56
CA LYS A 115 9.07 19.59 -24.30
C LYS A 115 8.13 20.44 -23.46
N ARG A 116 8.28 21.76 -23.52
CA ARG A 116 7.46 22.69 -22.72
C ARG A 116 5.96 22.51 -22.94
N GLU A 117 5.52 22.38 -24.20
CA GLU A 117 4.10 22.15 -24.52
C GLU A 117 3.55 20.87 -23.87
N VAL A 118 4.37 19.81 -23.78
CA VAL A 118 4.00 18.56 -23.10
C VAL A 118 3.87 18.80 -21.59
N LEU A 119 4.81 19.54 -20.99
CA LEU A 119 4.80 19.86 -19.56
C LEU A 119 3.64 20.78 -19.15
N ASP A 120 3.30 21.76 -19.99
CA ASP A 120 2.17 22.67 -19.75
C ASP A 120 0.84 21.88 -19.69
N GLY A 121 0.71 20.82 -20.52
CA GLY A 121 -0.46 19.92 -20.51
C GLY A 121 -0.57 19.00 -19.30
N VAL A 122 0.46 18.86 -18.46
CA VAL A 122 0.42 18.02 -17.25
C VAL A 122 -0.44 18.64 -16.14
N GLU A 123 -0.62 19.97 -16.17
CA GLU A 123 -1.30 20.73 -15.11
C GLU A 123 -0.73 20.43 -13.71
N LEU A 124 0.58 20.63 -13.51
CA LEU A 124 1.29 20.26 -12.27
C LEU A 124 0.67 20.81 -10.99
N ASP A 125 0.03 21.97 -11.03
CA ASP A 125 -0.64 22.55 -9.85
C ASP A 125 -1.82 21.67 -9.41
N LYS A 126 -2.52 21.01 -10.33
CA LYS A 126 -3.54 20.00 -9.98
C LYS A 126 -2.91 18.77 -9.33
N TRP A 127 -1.74 18.34 -9.80
CA TRP A 127 -1.02 17.22 -9.17
C TRP A 127 -0.56 17.54 -7.75
N PHE A 128 -0.09 18.77 -7.53
CA PHE A 128 0.45 19.23 -6.26
C PHE A 128 -0.64 19.46 -5.22
N TYR A 129 -1.69 20.18 -5.60
CA TYR A 129 -2.60 20.81 -4.64
C TYR A 129 -4.02 20.26 -4.64
N SER A 130 -4.41 19.42 -5.61
CA SER A 130 -5.74 18.79 -5.56
C SER A 130 -5.79 17.65 -4.55
N GLU A 131 -6.91 17.59 -3.84
CA GLU A 131 -7.29 16.48 -2.97
C GLU A 131 -7.70 15.24 -3.79
N GLY A 132 -7.71 14.09 -3.14
CA GLY A 132 -8.10 12.81 -3.74
C GLY A 132 -7.02 12.18 -4.61
N MET A 133 -7.44 11.26 -5.46
CA MET A 133 -6.58 10.51 -6.37
C MET A 133 -5.85 11.43 -7.37
N PRO A 134 -4.68 11.01 -7.91
CA PRO A 134 -4.02 11.74 -8.98
C PRO A 134 -4.96 12.05 -10.15
N PRO A 135 -4.83 13.21 -10.82
CA PRO A 135 -5.72 13.60 -11.91
C PRO A 135 -5.60 12.68 -13.14
N VAL A 136 -4.43 12.05 -13.32
CA VAL A 136 -4.18 11.04 -14.33
C VAL A 136 -3.60 9.81 -13.67
N ILE A 137 -4.16 8.64 -13.98
CA ILE A 137 -3.67 7.35 -13.53
C ILE A 137 -2.97 6.68 -14.72
N PRO A 138 -1.64 6.51 -14.69
CA PRO A 138 -0.92 5.79 -15.73
C PRO A 138 -1.41 4.35 -15.87
N LYS A 139 -1.39 3.84 -17.11
CA LYS A 139 -1.65 2.42 -17.35
C LYS A 139 -0.40 1.63 -16.99
N TYR A 140 -0.52 0.74 -16.00
CA TYR A 140 0.52 -0.20 -15.62
C TYR A 140 0.30 -1.55 -16.31
N ASP A 141 1.40 -2.22 -16.67
CA ASP A 141 1.40 -3.64 -17.03
C ASP A 141 1.01 -4.47 -15.81
N ASP A 142 -0.06 -5.26 -15.94
CA ASP A 142 -0.63 -6.08 -14.89
C ASP A 142 -0.48 -7.59 -15.17
N SER A 143 0.37 -7.99 -16.11
CA SER A 143 0.54 -9.39 -16.52
C SER A 143 0.97 -10.29 -15.35
N LEU A 144 1.84 -9.83 -14.45
CA LEU A 144 2.20 -10.56 -13.22
C LEU A 144 1.05 -10.65 -12.20
N ALA A 145 0.05 -9.77 -12.29
CA ALA A 145 -1.15 -9.81 -11.44
C ALA A 145 -2.21 -10.77 -11.96
N VAL A 146 -2.19 -11.16 -13.24
CA VAL A 146 -3.17 -12.06 -13.85
C VAL A 146 -3.40 -13.35 -13.05
N PRO A 147 -2.37 -14.15 -12.71
CA PRO A 147 -2.59 -15.37 -11.93
C PRO A 147 -3.14 -15.09 -10.52
N CYS A 148 -2.76 -13.96 -9.91
CA CYS A 148 -3.28 -13.51 -8.61
C CYS A 148 -4.78 -13.20 -8.69
N LYS A 149 -5.19 -12.46 -9.73
CA LYS A 149 -6.59 -12.11 -10.01
C LYS A 149 -7.43 -13.35 -10.30
N GLN A 150 -6.91 -14.29 -11.08
CA GLN A 150 -7.59 -15.55 -11.39
C GLN A 150 -7.83 -16.39 -10.13
N LEU A 151 -6.81 -16.54 -9.28
CA LEU A 151 -6.95 -17.29 -8.03
C LEU A 151 -7.89 -16.59 -7.03
N CYS A 152 -7.78 -15.26 -6.90
CA CYS A 152 -8.71 -14.45 -6.10
C CYS A 152 -10.15 -14.65 -6.57
N GLN A 153 -10.40 -14.58 -7.88
CA GLN A 153 -11.73 -14.77 -8.45
C GLN A 153 -12.27 -16.16 -8.13
N ARG A 154 -11.47 -17.22 -8.34
CA ARG A 154 -11.87 -18.61 -8.02
C ARG A 154 -12.32 -18.74 -6.56
N TRP A 155 -11.53 -18.24 -5.61
CA TRP A 155 -11.87 -18.26 -4.17
C TRP A 155 -13.10 -17.43 -3.83
N SER A 156 -13.28 -16.29 -4.50
CA SER A 156 -14.39 -15.38 -4.21
C SER A 156 -15.72 -15.94 -4.72
N THR A 157 -15.73 -16.58 -5.89
CA THR A 157 -16.94 -17.10 -6.53
C THR A 157 -17.30 -18.54 -6.18
N SER A 158 -16.38 -19.32 -5.60
CA SER A 158 -16.68 -20.71 -5.22
C SER A 158 -17.78 -20.80 -4.16
N GLY A 159 -18.61 -21.84 -4.19
CA GLY A 159 -19.45 -22.19 -3.05
C GLY A 159 -18.63 -22.89 -1.95
N ASP A 160 -19.17 -22.94 -0.73
CA ASP A 160 -18.56 -23.70 0.38
C ASP A 160 -18.48 -25.21 0.09
N ASN A 161 -19.28 -25.71 -0.86
CA ASN A 161 -19.26 -27.11 -1.30
C ASN A 161 -18.24 -27.39 -2.41
N ASP A 162 -17.69 -26.36 -3.05
CA ASP A 162 -16.80 -26.50 -4.21
C ASP A 162 -15.33 -26.34 -3.82
N LEU A 163 -14.99 -26.46 -2.53
CA LEU A 163 -13.65 -26.15 -2.04
C LEU A 163 -12.59 -27.21 -2.36
N ASP A 164 -13.02 -28.41 -2.78
CA ASP A 164 -12.11 -29.48 -3.21
C ASP A 164 -11.44 -29.20 -4.57
N GLN A 165 -11.89 -28.16 -5.29
CA GLN A 165 -11.23 -27.70 -6.52
C GLN A 165 -9.88 -27.01 -6.27
N PHE A 166 -9.58 -26.64 -5.02
CA PHE A 166 -8.35 -25.93 -4.66
C PHE A 166 -7.29 -26.93 -4.19
N THR A 167 -6.05 -26.68 -4.61
CA THR A 167 -4.92 -27.55 -4.29
C THR A 167 -3.75 -26.73 -3.75
N PRO A 168 -2.83 -27.32 -2.96
CA PRO A 168 -1.66 -26.58 -2.46
C PRO A 168 -0.83 -25.91 -3.57
N SER A 169 -0.81 -26.49 -4.78
CA SER A 169 -0.07 -25.94 -5.93
C SER A 169 -0.60 -24.59 -6.44
N ASP A 170 -1.85 -24.26 -6.14
CA ASP A 170 -2.43 -22.95 -6.47
C ASP A 170 -1.60 -21.80 -5.88
N LEU A 171 -1.04 -21.99 -4.66
CA LEU A 171 -0.22 -20.97 -4.01
C LEU A 171 1.28 -21.15 -4.26
N THR A 172 1.80 -22.38 -4.30
CA THR A 172 3.25 -22.61 -4.49
C THR A 172 3.74 -22.24 -5.89
N SER A 173 2.84 -22.08 -6.86
CA SER A 173 3.15 -21.57 -8.20
C SER A 173 3.35 -20.05 -8.24
N LEU A 174 2.95 -19.32 -7.19
CA LEU A 174 3.10 -17.88 -7.09
C LEU A 174 4.40 -17.51 -6.39
N THR A 175 5.05 -16.45 -6.88
CA THR A 175 6.14 -15.80 -6.15
C THR A 175 5.63 -15.15 -4.86
N SER A 176 6.52 -14.86 -3.90
CA SER A 176 6.12 -14.22 -2.63
C SER A 176 5.40 -12.88 -2.84
N VAL A 177 5.80 -12.07 -3.83
CA VAL A 177 5.12 -10.81 -4.17
C VAL A 177 3.74 -11.03 -4.79
N GLN A 178 3.56 -12.12 -5.53
CA GLN A 178 2.25 -12.52 -6.06
C GLN A 178 1.33 -13.10 -4.98
N VAL A 179 1.87 -13.82 -3.99
CA VAL A 179 1.08 -14.25 -2.82
C VAL A 179 0.58 -13.04 -2.03
N VAL A 180 1.43 -12.03 -1.83
CA VAL A 180 1.04 -10.77 -1.20
C VAL A 180 -0.09 -10.09 -1.98
N GLU A 181 0.03 -9.99 -3.30
CA GLU A 181 -0.99 -9.41 -4.18
C GLU A 181 -2.29 -10.21 -4.17
N PHE A 182 -2.23 -11.53 -4.24
CA PHE A 182 -3.39 -12.42 -4.15
C PHE A 182 -4.17 -12.19 -2.85
N LEU A 183 -3.48 -12.14 -1.71
CA LEU A 183 -4.14 -11.89 -0.43
C LEU A 183 -4.66 -10.45 -0.33
N ALA A 184 -3.97 -9.47 -0.92
CA ALA A 184 -4.45 -8.08 -0.98
C ALA A 184 -5.76 -7.99 -1.75
N LEU A 185 -5.83 -8.64 -2.92
CA LEU A 185 -7.05 -8.73 -3.74
C LEU A 185 -8.21 -9.35 -2.97
N LEU A 186 -7.95 -10.42 -2.20
CA LEU A 186 -8.98 -11.04 -1.36
C LEU A 186 -9.47 -10.13 -0.23
N VAL A 187 -8.60 -9.31 0.37
CA VAL A 187 -8.99 -8.35 1.42
C VAL A 187 -9.95 -7.29 0.87
N GLU A 188 -9.86 -6.94 -0.41
CA GLU A 188 -10.78 -6.01 -1.09
C GLU A 188 -12.15 -6.62 -1.38
N GLN A 189 -12.27 -7.96 -1.46
CA GLN A 189 -13.55 -8.64 -1.71
C GLN A 189 -14.48 -8.58 -0.50
N PRO A 190 -15.80 -8.78 -0.66
CA PRO A 190 -16.69 -9.05 0.47
C PRO A 190 -16.14 -10.16 1.39
N PRO A 191 -16.45 -10.15 2.70
CA PRO A 191 -15.98 -11.17 3.62
C PRO A 191 -16.21 -12.59 3.08
N LEU A 192 -15.15 -13.39 3.01
CA LEU A 192 -15.25 -14.82 2.72
C LEU A 192 -15.90 -15.54 3.90
N SER A 193 -16.53 -16.70 3.62
CA SER A 193 -17.04 -17.57 4.68
C SER A 193 -15.90 -18.09 5.56
N LEU A 194 -16.22 -18.42 6.81
CA LEU A 194 -15.28 -19.03 7.75
C LEU A 194 -14.71 -20.35 7.19
N ASN A 195 -15.56 -21.17 6.55
CA ASN A 195 -15.16 -22.43 5.92
C ASN A 195 -14.09 -22.22 4.84
N LYS A 196 -14.25 -21.20 3.99
CA LYS A 196 -13.24 -20.86 2.97
C LYS A 196 -11.91 -20.49 3.60
N VAL A 197 -11.91 -19.61 4.59
CA VAL A 197 -10.67 -19.18 5.26
C VAL A 197 -10.01 -20.35 5.98
N GLN A 198 -10.76 -21.20 6.68
CA GLN A 198 -10.21 -22.40 7.30
C GLN A 198 -9.61 -23.37 6.27
N LYS A 199 -10.30 -23.58 5.14
CA LYS A 199 -9.78 -24.42 4.04
C LYS A 199 -8.53 -23.83 3.39
N MET A 200 -8.47 -22.52 3.21
CA MET A 200 -7.25 -21.83 2.76
C MET A 200 -6.09 -22.12 3.70
N ASN A 201 -6.30 -22.06 5.02
CA ASN A 201 -5.25 -22.39 5.98
C ASN A 201 -4.85 -23.87 5.92
N GLU A 202 -5.82 -24.78 5.77
CA GLU A 202 -5.57 -26.21 5.63
C GLU A 202 -4.66 -26.52 4.43
N LEU A 203 -4.97 -25.92 3.27
CA LEU A 203 -4.25 -26.15 2.01
C LEU A 203 -2.91 -25.43 1.94
N TYR A 204 -2.89 -24.16 2.34
CA TYR A 204 -1.76 -23.26 2.09
C TYR A 204 -0.88 -23.00 3.32
N LYS A 205 -1.28 -23.49 4.51
CA LYS A 205 -0.54 -23.32 5.76
C LYS A 205 -0.19 -21.87 6.07
N LEU A 206 -1.11 -20.95 5.78
CA LEU A 206 -0.89 -19.50 5.91
C LEU A 206 -0.59 -19.07 7.35
N ASN A 207 -1.08 -19.80 8.35
CA ASN A 207 -0.73 -19.58 9.76
C ASN A 207 0.76 -19.81 10.09
N ASP A 208 1.47 -20.59 9.28
CA ASP A 208 2.87 -20.98 9.51
C ASP A 208 3.87 -20.08 8.76
N VAL A 209 3.38 -19.25 7.83
CA VAL A 209 4.19 -18.33 7.03
C VAL A 209 4.89 -17.30 7.92
N LYS A 210 6.18 -17.04 7.66
CA LYS A 210 6.98 -16.06 8.42
C LYS A 210 7.06 -14.68 7.78
N ASN A 211 6.81 -14.57 6.48
CA ASN A 211 6.82 -13.30 5.76
C ASN A 211 5.74 -12.36 6.34
N SER A 212 6.14 -11.20 6.87
CA SER A 212 5.24 -10.26 7.56
C SER A 212 4.19 -9.63 6.64
N GLU A 213 4.50 -9.37 5.37
CA GLU A 213 3.55 -8.81 4.40
C GLU A 213 2.44 -9.82 4.03
N VAL A 214 2.78 -11.12 3.99
CA VAL A 214 1.83 -12.23 3.80
C VAL A 214 1.00 -12.43 5.08
N ARG A 215 1.66 -12.56 6.25
CA ARG A 215 0.99 -12.71 7.55
C ARG A 215 -0.01 -11.60 7.80
N PHE A 216 0.38 -10.35 7.56
CA PHE A 216 -0.49 -9.19 7.75
C PHE A 216 -1.80 -9.31 6.97
N ARG A 217 -1.73 -9.55 5.65
CA ARG A 217 -2.92 -9.65 4.80
C ARG A 217 -3.76 -10.88 5.15
N TRP A 218 -3.10 -11.99 5.47
CA TRP A 218 -3.76 -13.19 5.96
C TRP A 218 -4.56 -12.93 7.24
N LEU A 219 -3.94 -12.27 8.23
CA LEU A 219 -4.60 -11.93 9.49
C LEU A 219 -5.80 -10.99 9.28
N ARG A 220 -5.70 -10.01 8.37
CA ARG A 220 -6.85 -9.17 7.96
C ARG A 220 -7.99 -10.02 7.41
N LEU A 221 -7.70 -11.03 6.58
CA LEU A 221 -8.72 -11.97 6.07
C LEU A 221 -9.36 -12.79 7.20
N CYS A 222 -8.58 -13.29 8.15
CA CYS A 222 -9.10 -14.02 9.30
C CYS A 222 -10.07 -13.17 10.14
N ILE A 223 -9.72 -11.91 10.39
CA ILE A 223 -10.58 -10.97 11.12
C ILE A 223 -11.85 -10.68 10.33
N LYS A 224 -11.72 -10.42 9.01
CA LYS A 224 -12.85 -10.12 8.13
C LYS A 224 -13.84 -11.28 8.04
N ALA A 225 -13.35 -12.53 8.07
CA ALA A 225 -14.17 -13.74 8.16
C ALA A 225 -14.62 -14.09 9.58
N GLN A 226 -14.35 -13.24 10.57
CA GLN A 226 -14.70 -13.40 11.99
C GLN A 226 -14.23 -14.73 12.59
N TRP A 227 -13.02 -15.16 12.22
CA TRP A 227 -12.43 -16.40 12.73
C TRP A 227 -11.89 -16.21 14.15
N LYS A 228 -12.68 -16.61 15.16
CA LYS A 228 -12.37 -16.39 16.60
C LYS A 228 -11.06 -17.02 17.05
N GLU A 229 -10.74 -18.21 16.58
CA GLU A 229 -9.48 -18.90 16.91
C GLU A 229 -8.24 -18.20 16.34
N ALA A 230 -8.40 -17.26 15.40
CA ALA A 230 -7.31 -16.45 14.89
C ALA A 230 -6.98 -15.23 15.77
N ILE A 231 -7.87 -14.82 16.69
CA ILE A 231 -7.67 -13.61 17.53
C ILE A 231 -6.33 -13.64 18.28
N PRO A 232 -5.96 -14.72 19.00
CA PRO A 232 -4.67 -14.76 19.69
C PRO A 232 -3.48 -14.56 18.74
N ARG A 233 -3.55 -15.14 17.53
CA ARG A 233 -2.50 -14.98 16.52
C ARG A 233 -2.38 -13.55 16.00
N VAL A 234 -3.50 -12.85 15.87
CA VAL A 234 -3.50 -11.42 15.52
C VAL A 234 -2.83 -10.62 16.63
N LEU A 235 -3.20 -10.88 17.88
CA LEU A 235 -2.64 -10.19 19.05
C LEU A 235 -1.13 -10.44 19.21
N ASP A 236 -0.69 -11.68 19.07
CA ASP A 236 0.72 -12.04 19.09
C ASP A 236 1.50 -11.27 18.01
N PHE A 237 0.96 -11.17 16.80
CA PHE A 237 1.60 -10.45 15.70
C PHE A 237 1.68 -8.93 15.94
N VAL A 238 0.66 -8.31 16.55
CA VAL A 238 0.70 -6.87 16.87
C VAL A 238 1.54 -6.55 18.11
N ASN A 239 1.80 -7.54 18.97
CA ASN A 239 2.64 -7.37 20.16
C ASN A 239 4.12 -7.70 19.90
N GLU A 240 4.45 -8.54 18.91
CA GLU A 240 5.86 -8.89 18.59
C GLU A 240 6.59 -7.82 17.75
N GLN A 241 5.88 -6.80 17.23
CA GLN A 241 6.47 -5.73 16.43
C GLN A 241 5.66 -4.42 16.52
N GLY A 242 6.30 -3.29 16.18
CA GLY A 242 5.71 -1.95 16.30
C GLY A 242 5.44 -1.21 14.99
N ARG A 243 5.54 -1.87 13.82
CA ARG A 243 5.43 -1.20 12.52
C ARG A 243 3.97 -0.78 12.30
N MET A 244 3.70 0.52 12.32
CA MET A 244 2.35 1.08 12.19
C MET A 244 1.60 0.60 10.94
N LYS A 245 2.30 0.31 9.83
CA LYS A 245 1.74 -0.32 8.61
C LYS A 245 0.95 -1.60 8.93
N PHE A 246 1.39 -2.39 9.90
CA PHE A 246 0.77 -3.65 10.28
C PHE A 246 -0.15 -3.48 11.48
N VAL A 247 0.34 -2.81 12.52
CA VAL A 247 -0.34 -2.72 13.81
C VAL A 247 -1.64 -1.92 13.70
N ARG A 248 -1.61 -0.74 13.06
CA ARG A 248 -2.80 0.14 13.00
C ARG A 248 -3.97 -0.50 12.26
N PRO A 249 -3.81 -1.05 11.04
CA PRO A 249 -4.95 -1.67 10.36
C PRO A 249 -5.49 -2.89 11.09
N LEU A 250 -4.63 -3.72 11.71
CA LEU A 250 -5.11 -4.89 12.47
C LEU A 250 -5.92 -4.49 13.71
N TYR A 251 -5.48 -3.46 14.44
CA TYR A 251 -6.29 -2.92 15.56
C TYR A 251 -7.61 -2.31 15.08
N ARG A 252 -7.61 -1.61 13.94
CA ARG A 252 -8.85 -1.07 13.32
C ARG A 252 -9.81 -2.19 12.92
N ASP A 253 -9.31 -3.24 12.27
CA ASP A 253 -10.12 -4.39 11.86
C ASP A 253 -10.70 -5.12 13.09
N LEU A 254 -9.88 -5.36 14.13
CA LEU A 254 -10.33 -5.96 15.40
C LEU A 254 -11.37 -5.07 16.12
N TYR A 255 -11.17 -3.76 16.13
CA TYR A 255 -12.12 -2.81 16.74
C TYR A 255 -13.44 -2.76 15.97
N GLY A 256 -13.41 -2.89 14.65
CA GLY A 256 -14.59 -2.99 13.80
C GLY A 256 -15.44 -4.23 14.08
N TRP A 257 -14.81 -5.31 14.54
CA TRP A 257 -15.50 -6.55 14.91
C TRP A 257 -15.96 -6.51 16.38
N GLU A 258 -17.29 -6.47 16.59
CA GLU A 258 -17.89 -6.29 17.92
C GLU A 258 -17.43 -7.32 18.97
N ASP A 259 -17.36 -8.61 18.61
CA ASP A 259 -16.91 -9.66 19.54
C ASP A 259 -15.43 -9.54 19.92
N ALA A 260 -14.58 -9.03 19.03
CA ALA A 260 -13.13 -8.92 19.28
C ALA A 260 -12.72 -7.55 19.85
N ARG A 261 -13.58 -6.54 19.75
CA ARG A 261 -13.30 -5.16 20.18
C ARG A 261 -12.86 -5.06 21.65
N PRO A 262 -13.53 -5.70 22.64
CA PRO A 262 -13.09 -5.62 24.04
C PRO A 262 -11.66 -6.15 24.21
N THR A 263 -11.37 -7.30 23.60
CA THR A 263 -10.06 -7.95 23.62
C THR A 263 -8.97 -7.08 22.99
N ALA A 264 -9.27 -6.39 21.89
CA ALA A 264 -8.34 -5.45 21.27
C ALA A 264 -8.02 -4.26 22.18
N ILE A 265 -9.05 -3.65 22.80
CA ILE A 265 -8.87 -2.52 23.72
C ILE A 265 -8.06 -2.94 24.95
N GLU A 266 -8.36 -4.11 25.52
CA GLU A 266 -7.63 -4.66 26.67
C GLU A 266 -6.16 -4.91 26.33
N ASN A 267 -5.89 -5.56 25.20
CA ASN A 267 -4.53 -5.80 24.75
C ASN A 267 -3.75 -4.50 24.52
N PHE A 268 -4.37 -3.50 23.87
CA PHE A 268 -3.76 -2.18 23.70
C PHE A 268 -3.42 -1.54 25.05
N LYS A 269 -4.37 -1.50 26.00
CA LYS A 269 -4.15 -0.89 27.32
C LYS A 269 -3.01 -1.58 28.07
N LYS A 270 -2.94 -2.91 28.02
CA LYS A 270 -1.90 -3.71 28.66
C LYS A 270 -0.51 -3.41 28.10
N HIS A 271 -0.38 -3.33 26.78
CA HIS A 271 0.92 -3.17 26.11
C HIS A 271 1.27 -1.71 25.76
N ARG A 272 0.39 -0.74 26.02
CA ARG A 272 0.60 0.68 25.67
C ARG A 272 1.94 1.24 26.17
N GLY A 273 2.36 0.85 27.37
CA GLY A 273 3.62 1.32 27.97
C GLY A 273 4.88 0.79 27.28
N GLU A 274 4.76 -0.27 26.48
CA GLU A 274 5.86 -0.92 25.75
C GLU A 274 5.95 -0.42 24.29
N MET A 275 4.94 0.31 23.82
CA MET A 275 4.87 0.81 22.45
C MET A 275 5.67 2.10 22.28
N HIS A 276 6.19 2.33 21.07
CA HIS A 276 6.70 3.64 20.67
C HIS A 276 5.61 4.72 20.85
N ASN A 277 5.98 5.90 21.35
CA ASN A 277 5.02 6.95 21.73
C ASN A 277 4.08 7.35 20.58
N THR A 278 4.60 7.53 19.36
CA THR A 278 3.78 7.81 18.16
C THR A 278 2.80 6.67 17.88
N THR A 279 3.25 5.41 17.92
CA THR A 279 2.39 4.23 17.70
C THR A 279 1.26 4.17 18.74
N ALA A 280 1.59 4.36 20.03
CA ALA A 280 0.62 4.37 21.11
C ALA A 280 -0.43 5.49 20.93
N THR A 281 0.02 6.68 20.53
CA THR A 281 -0.84 7.85 20.32
C THR A 281 -1.79 7.61 19.15
N MET A 282 -1.27 7.14 18.01
CA MET A 282 -2.09 6.88 16.82
C MET A 282 -3.07 5.73 17.02
N LEU A 283 -2.70 4.67 17.76
CA LEU A 283 -3.61 3.59 18.12
C LEU A 283 -4.71 4.04 19.08
N ALA A 284 -4.40 4.92 20.04
CA ALA A 284 -5.42 5.49 20.92
C ALA A 284 -6.49 6.24 20.11
N LYS A 285 -6.09 7.01 19.08
CA LYS A 285 -7.02 7.65 18.13
C LYS A 285 -7.84 6.60 17.36
N ASP A 286 -7.18 5.60 16.77
CA ASP A 286 -7.84 4.53 16.00
C ASP A 286 -8.87 3.74 16.84
N LEU A 287 -8.58 3.55 18.13
CA LEU A 287 -9.43 2.83 19.09
C LEU A 287 -10.43 3.74 19.83
N LYS A 288 -10.53 5.02 19.46
CA LYS A 288 -11.44 6.02 20.06
C LYS A 288 -11.29 6.14 21.59
N LEU A 289 -10.06 6.08 22.06
CA LEU A 289 -9.71 6.22 23.47
C LEU A 289 -9.30 7.65 23.85
N ILE A 290 -9.12 8.51 22.84
CA ILE A 290 -8.86 9.96 22.93
C ILE A 290 -9.60 10.69 21.82
#